data_AF-A0A1B6IS93-F1
#
_entry.id   AF-A0A1B6IS93-F1
#
_cell.length_a   1.000
_cell.length_b   1.000
_cell.length_c   1.000
_cell.angle_alpha   90.00
_cell.angle_beta   90.00
_cell.angle_gamma   90.00
#
_symmetry.space_group_name_H-M   'P 1'
#
loop_
_entity.id
_entity.type
_entity.pdbx_description
1 polymer ?
#
loop_
_entity_poly.entity_id
_entity_poly.type
_entity_poly.pdbx_seq_one_letter_code
_entity_poly.pdbx_strand_id
1 'polypeptide(L)'
;MAACGENESNPPFNDDSFSEDINSPTESESRISRSPSSSSYDRWPTLLVSKKPPSFYKKTKKKWPRDPSIVERRNLVNISKLIVKELIETSLKFGRMLDSDHMPLQHFFIVLEHVLRHGLRPKKGLLGPKKELWDILQMVEKLAPEAQDITTSVRDLPTVRTHMGRARAWLRLALMQKKLADYLKILVDHRDDVLSEFFEPEALMMSEEANIIEGLLTGLNVIDCNLCVKEEDLDCQQGV
;
A
#
# COMPACT_ATOMS: atom_id res chain seq x y z
N MET A 1 30.17 -41.27 -38.16
CA MET A 1 31.04 -40.23 -38.74
C MET A 1 30.38 -38.89 -38.45
N ALA A 2 30.96 -38.00 -37.65
CA ALA A 2 32.19 -37.21 -37.89
C ALA A 2 31.86 -35.93 -38.70
N ALA A 3 32.37 -34.72 -38.40
CA ALA A 3 33.26 -34.29 -37.31
C ALA A 3 33.02 -32.79 -36.96
N CYS A 4 33.79 -32.24 -36.01
CA CYS A 4 33.74 -30.84 -35.57
C CYS A 4 34.40 -29.86 -36.56
N GLY A 5 34.16 -28.56 -36.39
CA GLY A 5 34.92 -27.48 -37.02
C GLY A 5 34.60 -26.12 -36.38
N GLU A 6 35.62 -25.44 -35.84
CA GLU A 6 35.54 -24.14 -35.17
C GLU A 6 36.35 -23.08 -35.95
N ASN A 7 35.92 -21.81 -35.90
CA ASN A 7 36.75 -20.61 -35.62
C ASN A 7 36.05 -19.32 -36.07
N GLU A 8 36.04 -18.31 -35.19
CA GLU A 8 36.40 -16.93 -35.57
C GLU A 8 36.88 -16.13 -34.33
N SER A 9 37.56 -15.01 -34.55
CA SER A 9 38.57 -14.49 -33.60
C SER A 9 38.27 -13.13 -32.94
N ASN A 10 38.70 -12.99 -31.69
CA ASN A 10 38.76 -11.77 -30.89
C ASN A 10 39.85 -10.78 -31.40
N PRO A 11 39.82 -9.47 -31.08
CA PRO A 11 40.53 -8.96 -29.88
C PRO A 11 39.86 -7.72 -29.20
N PRO A 12 40.41 -7.17 -28.09
CA PRO A 12 39.70 -6.21 -27.22
C PRO A 12 40.07 -4.73 -27.43
N PHE A 13 39.41 -3.84 -26.68
CA PHE A 13 39.81 -2.44 -26.48
C PHE A 13 40.12 -2.15 -25.00
N ASN A 14 41.10 -1.27 -24.77
CA ASN A 14 41.52 -0.80 -23.45
C ASN A 14 40.85 0.54 -23.13
N ASP A 15 40.59 0.79 -21.84
CA ASP A 15 40.56 2.16 -21.31
C ASP A 15 41.93 2.46 -20.69
N ASP A 16 42.50 3.60 -21.02
CA ASP A 16 43.80 4.07 -20.51
C ASP A 16 43.65 5.50 -19.97
N SER A 17 44.43 5.84 -18.95
CA SER A 17 44.30 7.13 -18.26
C SER A 17 44.93 8.28 -19.04
N PHE A 18 44.43 9.52 -18.90
CA PHE A 18 45.28 10.69 -18.58
C PHE A 18 44.48 11.91 -18.07
N SER A 19 45.19 12.87 -17.49
CA SER A 19 44.69 14.16 -16.99
C SER A 19 45.10 15.31 -17.92
N GLU A 20 44.48 16.50 -17.81
CA GLU A 20 45.17 17.79 -17.57
C GLU A 20 44.21 18.99 -17.45
N ASP A 21 44.72 20.10 -16.89
CA ASP A 21 44.02 21.38 -16.67
C ASP A 21 43.98 22.29 -17.93
N ILE A 22 43.24 23.41 -17.89
CA ILE A 22 43.76 24.75 -18.31
C ILE A 22 42.83 25.94 -17.95
N ASN A 23 43.35 26.79 -17.05
CA ASN A 23 43.41 28.26 -17.00
C ASN A 23 42.21 29.23 -17.28
N SER A 24 42.09 30.19 -16.34
CA SER A 24 41.64 31.61 -16.40
C SER A 24 42.27 32.47 -17.55
N PRO A 25 41.92 33.77 -17.82
CA PRO A 25 41.41 34.87 -16.94
C PRO A 25 40.19 35.64 -17.53
N THR A 26 39.85 36.96 -17.38
CA THR A 26 40.52 38.21 -16.88
C THR A 26 39.51 39.35 -16.58
N GLU A 27 39.88 40.32 -15.70
CA GLU A 27 39.52 41.78 -15.72
C GLU A 27 38.02 42.24 -15.59
N SER A 28 37.66 43.51 -15.28
CA SER A 28 38.39 44.79 -15.01
C SER A 28 37.73 45.68 -13.92
N GLU A 29 38.32 46.84 -13.62
CA GLU A 29 38.02 47.77 -12.51
C GLU A 29 36.74 48.64 -12.62
N SER A 30 36.26 49.23 -11.50
CA SER A 30 36.57 50.64 -11.14
C SER A 30 35.57 51.37 -10.20
N ARG A 31 36.12 52.37 -9.47
CA ARG A 31 35.54 53.66 -8.97
C ARG A 31 35.43 53.91 -7.45
N ILE A 32 35.82 55.13 -7.10
CA ILE A 32 35.94 55.73 -5.76
C ILE A 32 34.77 56.69 -5.51
N SER A 33 34.22 56.78 -4.29
CA SER A 33 33.71 58.06 -3.73
C SER A 33 33.20 58.04 -2.28
N ARG A 34 33.61 59.08 -1.53
CA ARG A 34 32.87 59.82 -0.48
C ARG A 34 32.57 59.16 0.89
N SER A 35 33.30 59.63 1.91
CA SER A 35 32.79 59.85 3.28
C SER A 35 31.91 61.13 3.32
N PRO A 36 31.13 61.38 4.39
CA PRO A 36 31.69 62.05 5.58
C PRO A 36 31.18 61.51 6.93
N SER A 37 31.39 62.27 8.01
CA SER A 37 31.48 61.87 9.42
C SER A 37 30.26 62.24 10.31
N SER A 38 30.41 61.95 11.61
CA SER A 38 29.60 62.38 12.78
C SER A 38 28.57 61.33 13.28
N SER A 39 28.46 61.01 14.57
CA SER A 39 29.13 61.58 15.76
C SER A 39 29.44 60.56 16.87
N SER A 40 30.41 60.94 17.71
CA SER A 40 30.38 60.88 19.18
C SER A 40 30.63 59.55 19.93
N TYR A 41 31.44 59.72 20.99
CA TYR A 41 31.87 58.89 22.12
C TYR A 41 30.85 57.83 22.63
N ASP A 42 31.26 56.68 23.19
CA ASP A 42 32.45 56.48 24.03
C ASP A 42 33.14 55.10 23.90
N ARG A 43 34.38 54.97 24.41
CA ARG A 43 35.21 53.75 24.27
C ARG A 43 35.66 53.15 25.61
N TRP A 44 35.03 52.04 26.01
CA TRP A 44 35.52 51.18 27.10
C TRP A 44 36.04 49.83 26.57
N PRO A 45 37.23 49.35 27.02
CA PRO A 45 37.84 48.14 26.47
C PRO A 45 37.36 46.86 27.18
N THR A 46 36.57 46.03 26.50
CA THR A 46 36.19 44.70 27.02
C THR A 46 37.33 43.69 26.85
N LEU A 47 37.62 42.91 27.90
CA LEU A 47 38.83 42.10 28.02
C LEU A 47 38.86 40.85 27.12
N LEU A 48 40.06 40.46 26.69
CA LEU A 48 40.32 39.22 25.94
C LEU A 48 40.22 37.97 26.83
N VAL A 49 39.01 37.43 27.00
CA VAL A 49 38.79 36.15 27.70
C VAL A 49 38.05 35.15 26.81
N SER A 50 38.75 34.07 26.45
CA SER A 50 38.24 32.80 25.91
C SER A 50 37.26 32.86 24.72
N LYS A 51 37.82 32.84 23.49
CA LYS A 51 37.06 32.38 22.31
C LYS A 51 36.76 30.88 22.44
N LYS A 52 35.52 30.51 22.73
CA LYS A 52 35.05 29.14 22.46
C LYS A 52 34.85 28.98 20.94
N PRO A 53 35.29 27.88 20.30
CA PRO A 53 35.03 27.64 18.89
C PRO A 53 33.52 27.46 18.65
N PRO A 54 33.01 27.76 17.43
CA PRO A 54 31.62 27.52 17.11
C PRO A 54 31.29 26.04 17.27
N SER A 55 30.31 25.72 18.11
CA SER A 55 29.83 24.35 18.24
C SER A 55 29.29 23.87 16.90
N PHE A 56 29.77 22.73 16.43
CA PHE A 56 29.14 22.02 15.31
C PHE A 56 27.71 21.66 15.72
N TYR A 57 26.74 22.48 15.33
CA TYR A 57 25.32 22.21 15.48
C TYR A 57 24.96 20.99 14.64
N LYS A 58 25.13 19.80 15.23
CA LYS A 58 24.52 18.56 14.74
C LYS A 58 23.01 18.78 14.73
N LYS A 59 22.47 19.21 13.58
CA LYS A 59 21.02 19.24 13.31
C LYS A 59 20.51 17.81 13.48
N THR A 60 20.04 17.49 14.67
CA THR A 60 19.21 16.31 14.91
C THR A 60 18.00 16.45 14.02
N LYS A 61 17.94 15.65 12.94
CA LYS A 61 16.76 15.60 12.08
C LYS A 61 15.59 15.17 12.96
N LYS A 62 14.74 16.13 13.36
CA LYS A 62 13.48 15.83 14.06
C LYS A 62 12.72 14.87 13.15
N LYS A 63 12.65 13.59 13.54
CA LYS A 63 11.66 12.68 13.00
C LYS A 63 10.32 13.26 13.43
N TRP A 64 9.61 13.86 12.48
CA TRP A 64 8.17 14.07 12.64
C TRP A 64 7.54 12.71 12.96
N PRO A 65 6.54 12.64 13.85
CA PRO A 65 5.80 11.40 14.05
C PRO A 65 5.27 10.94 12.70
N ARG A 66 5.38 9.63 12.41
CA ARG A 66 4.74 9.08 11.22
C ARG A 66 3.23 9.22 11.39
N ASP A 67 2.56 9.65 10.34
CA ASP A 67 1.11 9.61 10.22
C ASP A 67 0.59 8.21 10.63
N PRO A 68 -0.32 8.11 11.62
CA PRO A 68 -0.89 6.84 12.06
C PRO A 68 -1.49 6.02 10.91
N SER A 69 -2.18 6.66 9.95
CA SER A 69 -2.80 5.96 8.81
C SER A 69 -1.75 5.22 7.97
N ILE A 70 -0.60 5.86 7.72
CA ILE A 70 0.52 5.26 6.97
C ILE A 70 1.14 4.09 7.76
N VAL A 71 1.09 4.11 9.10
CA VAL A 71 1.55 2.99 9.93
C VAL A 71 0.52 1.85 9.89
N GLU A 72 -0.76 2.14 10.02
CA GLU A 72 -1.86 1.18 9.99
C GLU A 72 -1.97 0.46 8.63
N ARG A 73 -1.98 1.19 7.50
CA ARG A 73 -1.95 0.61 6.16
C ARG A 73 -0.77 -0.35 5.96
N ARG A 74 0.42 0.03 6.42
CA ARG A 74 1.64 -0.81 6.30
C ARG A 74 1.58 -2.04 7.19
N ASN A 75 0.99 -1.93 8.38
CA ASN A 75 0.76 -3.09 9.23
C ASN A 75 -0.22 -4.08 8.58
N LEU A 76 -1.33 -3.59 8.03
CA LEU A 76 -2.30 -4.41 7.30
C LEU A 76 -1.68 -5.09 6.07
N VAL A 77 -0.90 -4.38 5.25
CA VAL A 77 -0.15 -4.97 4.12
C VAL A 77 0.85 -6.02 4.59
N ASN A 78 1.56 -5.80 5.69
CA ASN A 78 2.53 -6.78 6.21
C ASN A 78 1.85 -8.04 6.76
N ILE A 79 0.73 -7.90 7.47
CA ILE A 79 -0.07 -9.04 7.95
C ILE A 79 -0.66 -9.80 6.76
N SER A 80 -1.17 -9.08 5.74
CA SER A 80 -1.69 -9.67 4.49
C SER A 80 -0.62 -10.51 3.78
N LYS A 81 0.61 -10.01 3.68
CA LYS A 81 1.75 -10.75 3.11
C LYS A 81 2.06 -12.04 3.87
N LEU A 82 2.00 -12.01 5.20
CA LEU A 82 2.26 -13.19 6.03
C LEU A 82 1.16 -14.24 5.85
N ILE A 83 -0.11 -13.86 5.95
CA ILE A 83 -1.21 -14.84 5.89
C ILE A 83 -1.44 -15.39 4.47
N VAL A 84 -1.26 -14.57 3.42
CA VAL A 84 -1.30 -15.06 2.02
C VAL A 84 -0.16 -16.05 1.76
N LYS A 85 1.05 -15.78 2.28
CA LYS A 85 2.17 -16.74 2.19
C LYS A 85 1.84 -18.06 2.90
N GLU A 86 1.39 -17.98 4.15
CA GLU A 86 1.03 -19.16 4.94
C GLU A 86 -0.08 -19.99 4.26
N LEU A 87 -1.10 -19.34 3.70
CA LEU A 87 -2.22 -19.98 3.01
C LEU A 87 -1.78 -20.70 1.72
N ILE A 88 -0.87 -20.10 0.93
CA ILE A 88 -0.25 -20.73 -0.25
C ILE A 88 0.67 -21.89 0.18
N GLU A 89 1.54 -21.70 1.17
CA GLU A 89 2.47 -22.74 1.64
C GLU A 89 1.74 -23.95 2.25
N THR A 90 0.63 -23.74 2.96
CA THR A 90 -0.18 -24.81 3.55
C THR A 90 -1.01 -25.55 2.50
N SER A 91 -1.72 -24.84 1.61
CA SER A 91 -2.51 -25.48 0.55
C SER A 91 -1.65 -26.36 -0.38
N LEU A 92 -0.53 -25.83 -0.88
CA LEU A 92 0.39 -26.58 -1.75
C LEU A 92 1.03 -27.78 -1.04
N LYS A 93 1.32 -27.67 0.26
CA LYS A 93 1.91 -28.77 1.05
C LYS A 93 0.96 -29.94 1.25
N PHE A 94 -0.34 -29.68 1.43
CA PHE A 94 -1.34 -30.73 1.69
C PHE A 94 -2.08 -31.18 0.43
N GLY A 95 -2.05 -30.42 -0.67
CA GLY A 95 -2.69 -30.76 -1.94
C GLY A 95 -4.21 -30.94 -1.86
N ARG A 96 -4.83 -30.43 -0.78
CA ARG A 96 -6.25 -30.60 -0.48
C ARG A 96 -7.00 -29.29 -0.69
N MET A 97 -8.22 -29.41 -1.19
CA MET A 97 -9.20 -28.33 -1.21
C MET A 97 -9.44 -27.83 0.22
N LEU A 98 -9.43 -26.51 0.42
CA LEU A 98 -9.59 -25.89 1.73
C LEU A 98 -11.07 -25.77 2.12
N ASP A 99 -11.33 -26.05 3.38
CA ASP A 99 -12.63 -26.00 4.05
C ASP A 99 -12.75 -24.78 4.96
N SER A 100 -13.97 -24.48 5.43
CA SER A 100 -14.23 -23.37 6.36
C SER A 100 -13.51 -23.52 7.71
N ASP A 101 -13.09 -24.74 8.09
CA ASP A 101 -12.32 -25.03 9.30
C ASP A 101 -10.80 -24.75 9.17
N HIS A 102 -10.32 -24.41 7.97
CA HIS A 102 -8.90 -24.14 7.77
C HIS A 102 -8.46 -22.82 8.42
N MET A 103 -7.85 -22.88 9.60
CA MET A 103 -7.46 -21.70 10.40
C MET A 103 -6.73 -20.59 9.60
N PRO A 104 -5.72 -20.85 8.74
CA PRO A 104 -5.11 -19.80 7.92
C PRO A 104 -6.09 -19.12 6.95
N LEU A 105 -7.11 -19.84 6.47
CA LEU A 105 -8.14 -19.28 5.58
C LEU A 105 -9.13 -18.40 6.35
N GLN A 106 -9.50 -18.80 7.58
CA GLN A 106 -10.29 -17.95 8.47
C GLN A 106 -9.55 -16.63 8.76
N HIS A 107 -8.28 -16.72 9.20
CA HIS A 107 -7.43 -15.56 9.44
C HIS A 107 -7.27 -14.67 8.19
N PHE A 108 -7.15 -15.26 7.01
CA PHE A 108 -7.13 -14.50 5.75
C PHE A 108 -8.40 -13.65 5.56
N PHE A 109 -9.59 -14.22 5.75
CA PHE A 109 -10.84 -13.45 5.62
C PHE A 109 -10.96 -12.34 6.68
N ILE A 110 -10.51 -12.57 7.91
CA ILE A 110 -10.48 -11.57 8.99
C ILE A 110 -9.56 -10.39 8.61
N VAL A 111 -8.36 -10.68 8.10
CA VAL A 111 -7.39 -9.66 7.66
C VAL A 111 -7.90 -8.90 6.43
N LEU A 112 -8.50 -9.60 5.47
CA LEU A 112 -9.10 -8.98 4.29
C LEU A 112 -10.29 -8.07 4.65
N GLU A 113 -11.13 -8.46 5.62
CA GLU A 113 -12.20 -7.60 6.11
C GLU A 113 -11.65 -6.30 6.71
N HIS A 114 -10.56 -6.37 7.47
CA HIS A 114 -9.88 -5.19 8.03
C HIS A 114 -9.25 -4.30 6.93
N VAL A 115 -8.61 -4.90 5.93
CA VAL A 115 -8.06 -4.20 4.76
C VAL A 115 -9.16 -3.43 4.01
N LEU A 116 -10.28 -4.10 3.72
CA LEU A 116 -11.41 -3.52 2.97
C LEU A 116 -12.24 -2.52 3.79
N ARG A 117 -12.10 -2.49 5.13
CA ARG A 117 -12.78 -1.53 6.03
C ARG A 117 -11.88 -0.37 6.48
N HIS A 118 -10.56 -0.43 6.28
CA HIS A 118 -9.64 0.62 6.73
C HIS A 118 -9.95 1.98 6.09
N GLY A 119 -10.38 2.96 6.90
CA GLY A 119 -10.73 4.30 6.44
C GLY A 119 -12.10 4.42 5.77
N LEU A 120 -12.96 3.39 5.90
CA LEU A 120 -14.36 3.48 5.47
C LEU A 120 -15.09 4.57 6.28
N ARG A 121 -15.79 5.47 5.60
CA ARG A 121 -16.40 6.65 6.24
C ARG A 121 -17.48 6.26 7.26
N PRO A 122 -17.47 6.86 8.46
CA PRO A 122 -18.58 6.72 9.38
C PRO A 122 -19.87 7.34 8.81
N LYS A 123 -21.02 6.92 9.34
CA LYS A 123 -22.33 7.47 9.01
C LYS A 123 -22.34 9.00 9.15
N LYS A 124 -22.67 9.72 8.06
CA LYS A 124 -22.78 11.19 8.07
C LYS A 124 -24.08 11.63 8.76
N GLY A 125 -23.95 12.23 9.94
CA GLY A 125 -25.06 12.78 10.73
C GLY A 125 -26.01 11.74 11.32
N LEU A 126 -27.03 12.20 12.03
CA LEU A 126 -27.94 11.32 12.79
C LEU A 126 -28.81 10.42 11.89
N LEU A 127 -29.16 10.87 10.68
CA LEU A 127 -30.15 10.21 9.80
C LEU A 127 -29.59 9.68 8.48
N GLY A 128 -28.32 9.94 8.13
CA GLY A 128 -27.73 9.37 6.91
C GLY A 128 -27.68 7.84 6.92
N PRO A 129 -27.66 7.18 5.75
CA PRO A 129 -27.33 5.76 5.68
C PRO A 129 -25.89 5.54 6.20
N LYS A 130 -25.69 4.43 6.90
CA LYS A 130 -24.34 3.93 7.22
C LYS A 130 -23.80 3.30 5.93
N LYS A 131 -22.59 3.69 5.51
CA LYS A 131 -21.89 3.00 4.42
C LYS A 131 -21.24 1.74 5.00
N GLU A 132 -21.59 0.57 4.47
CA GLU A 132 -21.12 -0.75 4.89
C GLU A 132 -20.29 -1.39 3.76
N LEU A 133 -19.45 -2.39 4.08
CA LEU A 133 -18.61 -3.06 3.08
C LEU A 133 -19.44 -3.73 1.96
N TRP A 134 -20.60 -4.30 2.31
CA TRP A 134 -21.52 -4.87 1.32
C TRP A 134 -21.99 -3.88 0.27
N ASP A 135 -22.18 -2.62 0.65
CA ASP A 135 -22.67 -1.58 -0.26
C ASP A 135 -21.66 -1.26 -1.37
N ILE A 136 -20.38 -1.54 -1.11
CA ILE A 136 -19.28 -1.43 -2.08
C ILE A 136 -19.20 -2.71 -2.92
N LEU A 137 -19.17 -3.89 -2.29
CA LEU A 137 -19.00 -5.16 -2.99
C LEU A 137 -20.13 -5.43 -4.00
N GLN A 138 -21.38 -5.08 -3.66
CA GLN A 138 -22.51 -5.20 -4.59
C GLN A 138 -22.46 -4.21 -5.77
N MET A 139 -21.53 -3.24 -5.81
CA MET A 139 -21.33 -2.40 -7.00
C MET A 139 -20.50 -3.09 -8.08
N VAL A 140 -19.78 -4.16 -7.75
CA VAL A 140 -18.98 -4.91 -8.73
C VAL A 140 -19.85 -5.45 -9.87
N GLU A 141 -21.09 -5.89 -9.60
CA GLU A 141 -22.01 -6.39 -10.65
C GLU A 141 -22.37 -5.36 -11.73
N LYS A 142 -22.12 -4.07 -11.48
CA LYS A 142 -22.33 -2.96 -12.44
C LYS A 142 -21.15 -2.73 -13.37
N LEU A 143 -19.97 -3.27 -13.02
CA LEU A 143 -18.70 -3.08 -13.71
C LEU A 143 -18.19 -4.41 -14.33
N ALA A 144 -18.47 -5.54 -13.65
CA ALA A 144 -18.25 -6.90 -14.10
C ALA A 144 -19.56 -7.70 -13.98
N PRO A 145 -20.32 -7.88 -15.08
CA PRO A 145 -21.59 -8.60 -15.06
C PRO A 145 -21.48 -10.04 -14.53
N GLU A 146 -20.32 -10.69 -14.63
CA GLU A 146 -20.10 -12.02 -14.06
C GLU A 146 -20.22 -12.07 -12.52
N ALA A 147 -20.06 -10.93 -11.84
CA ALA A 147 -20.27 -10.84 -10.40
C ALA A 147 -21.78 -10.83 -10.01
N GLN A 148 -22.70 -10.68 -10.97
CA GLN A 148 -24.15 -10.67 -10.71
C GLN A 148 -24.63 -11.99 -10.11
N ASP A 149 -24.07 -13.14 -10.51
CA ASP A 149 -24.46 -14.46 -10.01
C ASP A 149 -24.19 -14.61 -8.52
N ILE A 150 -22.98 -14.25 -8.06
CA ILE A 150 -22.63 -14.30 -6.63
C ILE A 150 -23.32 -13.19 -5.83
N THR A 151 -23.50 -12.01 -6.43
CA THR A 151 -24.16 -10.87 -5.76
C THR A 151 -25.65 -11.16 -5.55
N THR A 152 -26.31 -11.80 -6.52
CA THR A 152 -27.69 -12.29 -6.40
C THR A 152 -27.79 -13.46 -5.42
N SER A 153 -26.90 -14.46 -5.53
CA SER A 153 -26.83 -15.56 -4.57
C SER A 153 -26.72 -15.09 -3.12
N VAL A 154 -25.93 -14.03 -2.87
CA VAL A 154 -25.75 -13.42 -1.53
C VAL A 154 -26.92 -12.53 -1.11
N ARG A 155 -27.66 -11.91 -2.04
CA ARG A 155 -28.94 -11.25 -1.73
C ARG A 155 -29.98 -12.26 -1.24
N ASP A 156 -30.01 -13.44 -1.85
CA ASP A 156 -31.04 -14.45 -1.62
C ASP A 156 -30.71 -15.46 -0.50
N LEU A 157 -29.56 -15.36 0.17
CA LEU A 157 -29.22 -16.17 1.35
C LEU A 157 -30.19 -15.87 2.52
N PRO A 158 -31.03 -16.83 2.98
CA PRO A 158 -32.01 -16.59 4.04
C PRO A 158 -31.42 -16.67 5.46
N THR A 159 -30.24 -17.28 5.60
CA THR A 159 -29.52 -17.42 6.87
C THR A 159 -28.71 -16.18 7.24
N VAL A 160 -28.34 -15.35 6.25
CA VAL A 160 -27.43 -14.21 6.40
C VAL A 160 -28.20 -12.90 6.31
N ARG A 161 -28.26 -12.15 7.41
CA ARG A 161 -29.17 -11.00 7.56
C ARG A 161 -28.45 -9.65 7.57
N THR A 162 -27.21 -9.58 8.05
CA THR A 162 -26.47 -8.31 8.15
C THR A 162 -25.71 -7.97 6.86
N HIS A 163 -25.40 -6.68 6.66
CA HIS A 163 -24.51 -6.25 5.57
C HIS A 163 -23.12 -6.91 5.72
N MET A 164 -22.58 -7.04 6.94
CA MET A 164 -21.27 -7.67 7.14
C MET A 164 -21.26 -9.16 6.84
N GLY A 165 -22.31 -9.91 7.21
CA GLY A 165 -22.48 -11.30 6.83
C GLY A 165 -22.57 -11.49 5.31
N ARG A 166 -23.32 -10.61 4.62
CA ARG A 166 -23.39 -10.61 3.15
C ARG A 166 -22.03 -10.34 2.51
N ALA A 167 -21.28 -9.36 3.02
CA ALA A 167 -19.91 -9.13 2.56
C ALA A 167 -19.00 -10.35 2.74
N ARG A 168 -19.07 -11.05 3.89
CA ARG A 168 -18.31 -12.28 4.15
C ARG A 168 -18.70 -13.45 3.25
N ALA A 169 -20.00 -13.62 2.98
CA ALA A 169 -20.50 -14.62 2.03
C ALA A 169 -19.97 -14.35 0.62
N TRP A 170 -20.03 -13.10 0.18
CA TRP A 170 -19.57 -12.67 -1.14
C TRP A 170 -18.06 -12.85 -1.32
N LEU A 171 -17.26 -12.48 -0.32
CA LEU A 171 -15.80 -12.69 -0.35
C LEU A 171 -15.43 -14.18 -0.41
N ARG A 172 -16.18 -15.05 0.28
CA ARG A 172 -16.03 -16.51 0.19
C ARG A 172 -16.35 -17.04 -1.22
N LEU A 173 -17.48 -16.63 -1.81
CA LEU A 173 -17.86 -17.03 -3.16
C LEU A 173 -16.90 -16.50 -4.23
N ALA A 174 -16.45 -15.25 -4.14
CA ALA A 174 -15.48 -14.66 -5.05
C ALA A 174 -14.11 -15.36 -4.98
N LEU A 175 -13.69 -15.83 -3.80
CA LEU A 175 -12.49 -16.66 -3.66
C LEU A 175 -12.69 -18.02 -4.31
N MET A 176 -13.82 -18.70 -4.07
CA MET A 176 -14.14 -19.99 -4.69
C MET A 176 -14.20 -19.91 -6.22
N GLN A 177 -14.71 -18.80 -6.79
CA GLN A 177 -14.69 -18.53 -8.23
C GLN A 177 -13.30 -18.20 -8.82
N LYS A 178 -12.25 -18.07 -7.99
CA LYS A 178 -10.92 -17.53 -8.37
C LYS A 178 -11.01 -16.11 -9.00
N LYS A 179 -11.97 -15.32 -8.53
CA LYS A 179 -12.30 -13.98 -9.06
C LYS A 179 -12.16 -12.84 -8.06
N LEU A 180 -11.86 -13.14 -6.81
CA LEU A 180 -11.67 -12.14 -5.74
C LEU A 180 -10.64 -11.06 -6.08
N ALA A 181 -9.55 -11.43 -6.76
CA ALA A 181 -8.53 -10.48 -7.21
C ALA A 181 -9.07 -9.55 -8.32
N ASP A 182 -9.59 -10.12 -9.41
CA ASP A 182 -10.22 -9.39 -10.53
C ASP A 182 -11.26 -8.37 -10.04
N TYR A 183 -12.17 -8.80 -9.16
CA TYR A 183 -13.26 -7.95 -8.66
C TYR A 183 -12.76 -6.80 -7.75
N LEU A 184 -11.75 -7.06 -6.91
CA LEU A 184 -11.16 -6.00 -6.08
C LEU A 184 -10.25 -5.08 -6.91
N LYS A 185 -9.60 -5.60 -7.96
CA LYS A 185 -8.89 -4.77 -8.95
C LYS A 185 -9.83 -3.79 -9.64
N ILE A 186 -11.00 -4.23 -10.09
CA ILE A 186 -12.01 -3.35 -10.71
C ILE A 186 -12.40 -2.19 -9.79
N LEU A 187 -12.55 -2.43 -8.48
CA LEU A 187 -12.83 -1.38 -7.50
C LEU A 187 -11.65 -0.41 -7.32
N VAL A 188 -10.41 -0.91 -7.30
CA VAL A 188 -9.20 -0.09 -7.20
C VAL A 188 -8.97 0.74 -8.47
N ASP A 189 -9.20 0.18 -9.66
CA ASP A 189 -9.08 0.89 -10.93
C ASP A 189 -10.11 2.04 -11.06
N HIS A 190 -11.28 1.91 -10.42
CA HIS A 190 -12.32 2.94 -10.33
C HIS A 190 -12.30 3.71 -8.99
N ARG A 191 -11.17 3.75 -8.28
CA ARG A 191 -11.12 4.33 -6.92
C ARG A 191 -11.61 5.77 -6.83
N ASP A 192 -11.33 6.60 -7.83
CA ASP A 192 -11.59 8.04 -7.77
C ASP A 192 -13.06 8.38 -8.12
N ASP A 193 -13.74 7.52 -8.90
CA ASP A 193 -15.16 7.65 -9.24
C ASP A 193 -16.10 6.91 -8.27
N VAL A 194 -15.66 5.75 -7.76
CA VAL A 194 -16.52 4.82 -7.00
C VAL A 194 -16.15 4.76 -5.52
N LEU A 195 -14.88 4.54 -5.18
CA LEU A 195 -14.46 4.36 -3.78
C LEU A 195 -14.32 5.69 -3.02
N SER A 196 -14.02 6.77 -3.73
CA SER A 196 -13.83 8.13 -3.20
C SER A 196 -15.05 8.66 -2.43
N GLU A 197 -16.27 8.17 -2.71
CA GLU A 197 -17.43 8.50 -1.90
C GLU A 197 -17.47 7.76 -0.55
N PHE A 198 -16.95 6.53 -0.50
CA PHE A 198 -17.10 5.59 0.60
C PHE A 198 -15.97 5.68 1.61
N PHE A 199 -14.76 5.99 1.15
CA PHE A 199 -13.54 6.02 1.96
C PHE A 199 -13.03 7.44 2.17
N GLU A 200 -12.31 7.67 3.27
CA GLU A 200 -11.46 8.86 3.40
C GLU A 200 -10.21 8.72 2.53
N PRO A 201 -9.55 9.82 2.10
CA PRO A 201 -8.41 9.77 1.18
C PRO A 201 -7.24 8.92 1.70
N GLU A 202 -7.04 8.89 3.02
CA GLU A 202 -6.01 8.12 3.72
C GLU A 202 -6.34 6.63 3.90
N ALA A 203 -7.47 6.15 3.36
CA ALA A 203 -7.87 4.75 3.39
C ALA A 203 -6.93 3.83 2.58
N LEU A 204 -6.94 2.53 2.90
CA LEU A 204 -6.09 1.57 2.20
C LEU A 204 -6.50 1.45 0.74
N MET A 205 -7.81 1.28 0.49
CA MET A 205 -8.36 1.16 -0.87
C MET A 205 -8.26 2.42 -1.73
N MET A 206 -7.85 3.57 -1.17
CA MET A 206 -7.57 4.81 -1.93
C MET A 206 -6.07 4.98 -2.27
N SER A 207 -5.20 4.16 -1.66
CA SER A 207 -3.74 4.33 -1.67
C SER A 207 -3.00 3.28 -2.51
N GLU A 208 -1.72 3.52 -2.82
CA GLU A 208 -0.85 2.57 -3.54
C GLU A 208 -0.75 1.20 -2.84
N GLU A 209 -0.96 1.16 -1.52
CA GLU A 209 -1.01 -0.07 -0.74
C GLU A 209 -2.13 -1.04 -1.22
N ALA A 210 -3.19 -0.56 -1.89
CA ALA A 210 -4.24 -1.40 -2.49
C ALA A 210 -3.74 -2.29 -3.64
N ASN A 211 -2.82 -1.78 -4.48
CA ASN A 211 -2.23 -2.57 -5.57
C ASN A 211 -1.37 -3.73 -5.04
N ILE A 212 -0.78 -3.56 -3.84
CA ILE A 212 -0.03 -4.62 -3.17
C ILE A 212 -0.98 -5.71 -2.64
N ILE A 213 -2.18 -5.33 -2.18
CA ILE A 213 -3.22 -6.30 -1.80
C ILE A 213 -3.74 -7.06 -3.02
N GLU A 214 -4.04 -6.37 -4.13
CA GLU A 214 -4.46 -7.00 -5.39
C GLU A 214 -3.46 -8.08 -5.84
N GLY A 215 -2.18 -7.73 -5.98
CA GLY A 215 -1.16 -8.69 -6.42
C GLY A 215 -0.95 -9.88 -5.48
N LEU A 216 -1.25 -9.73 -4.18
CA LEU A 216 -1.27 -10.83 -3.22
C LEU A 216 -2.49 -11.74 -3.41
N LEU A 217 -3.67 -11.16 -3.67
CA LEU A 217 -4.90 -11.89 -3.94
C LEU A 217 -4.84 -12.66 -5.27
N THR A 218 -4.21 -12.07 -6.31
CA THR A 218 -3.94 -12.75 -7.58
C THR A 218 -3.10 -14.02 -7.37
N GLY A 219 -2.22 -14.03 -6.36
CA GLY A 219 -1.48 -15.23 -5.93
C GLY A 219 -2.33 -16.35 -5.31
N LEU A 220 -3.56 -16.06 -4.85
CA LEU A 220 -4.47 -17.06 -4.27
C LEU A 220 -5.27 -17.84 -5.32
N ASN A 221 -5.26 -17.44 -6.59
CA ASN A 221 -6.04 -18.11 -7.65
C ASN A 221 -5.64 -19.59 -7.85
N VAL A 222 -4.45 -19.99 -7.39
CA VAL A 222 -3.96 -21.38 -7.38
C VAL A 222 -4.55 -22.25 -6.26
N ILE A 223 -5.26 -21.67 -5.29
CA ILE A 223 -5.78 -22.38 -4.11
C ILE A 223 -7.25 -22.77 -4.35
N ASP A 224 -7.58 -24.05 -4.19
CA ASP A 224 -8.95 -24.55 -4.30
C ASP A 224 -9.65 -24.53 -2.94
N CYS A 225 -10.89 -24.03 -2.90
CA CYS A 225 -11.69 -23.86 -1.69
C CYS A 225 -13.13 -24.36 -1.90
N ASN A 226 -13.75 -24.91 -0.86
CA ASN A 226 -15.17 -25.25 -0.81
C ASN A 226 -15.76 -24.84 0.55
N LEU A 227 -16.53 -23.76 0.58
CA LEU A 227 -16.88 -23.01 1.80
C LEU A 227 -18.40 -22.91 1.99
N CYS A 228 -18.89 -23.27 3.18
CA CYS A 228 -20.32 -23.47 3.44
C CYS A 228 -21.06 -22.17 3.80
N VAL A 229 -21.19 -21.24 2.86
CA VAL A 229 -21.85 -19.92 3.06
C VAL A 229 -23.33 -19.95 3.50
N LYS A 230 -23.97 -21.13 3.48
CA LYS A 230 -25.35 -21.34 3.97
C LYS A 230 -25.42 -21.77 5.44
N GLU A 231 -24.37 -22.44 5.93
CA GLU A 231 -24.34 -23.14 7.22
C GLU A 231 -23.43 -22.45 8.24
N GLU A 232 -22.46 -21.65 7.78
CA GLU A 232 -21.69 -20.73 8.63
C GLU A 232 -22.57 -19.60 9.20
N ASP A 233 -22.40 -19.28 10.49
CA ASP A 233 -22.87 -18.00 11.05
C ASP A 233 -21.93 -16.87 10.61
N LEU A 234 -22.27 -16.28 9.45
CA LEU A 234 -21.53 -15.16 8.88
C LEU A 234 -21.90 -13.80 9.51
N ASP A 235 -23.01 -13.73 10.26
CA ASP A 235 -23.46 -12.50 10.94
C ASP A 235 -22.70 -12.27 12.26
N CYS A 236 -22.30 -13.32 12.97
CA CYS A 236 -21.47 -13.23 14.17
C CYS A 236 -20.10 -12.58 13.92
N GLN A 237 -19.53 -11.90 14.93
CA GLN A 237 -18.19 -11.30 14.81
C GLN A 237 -17.12 -12.40 14.79
N GLN A 238 -16.40 -12.49 13.67
CA GLN A 238 -15.18 -13.28 13.55
C GLN A 238 -14.06 -12.45 14.20
N GLY A 239 -13.41 -12.99 15.25
CA GLY A 239 -12.34 -12.27 15.97
C GLY A 239 -11.08 -12.14 15.12
N VAL A 240 -10.14 -11.23 15.40
CA VAL A 240 -10.06 -10.32 16.56
C VAL A 240 -10.89 -9.05 16.34
#